data_AF-A0A7S2YDQ3-F1
#
_entry.id   AF-A0A7S2YDQ3-F1
#
_cell.length_a   1.000
_cell.length_b   1.000
_cell.length_c   1.000
_cell.angle_alpha   90.00
_cell.angle_beta   90.00
_cell.angle_gamma   90.00
#
_symmetry.space_group_name_H-M   'P 1'
#
loop_
_entity.id
_entity.type
_entity.pdbx_description
1 polymer ?
#
loop_
_entity_poly.entity_id
_entity_poly.type
_entity_poly.pdbx_seq_one_letter_code
_entity_poly.pdbx_strand_id
1 'polypeptide(L)'
;VDLTDHGIDDQNLFITPLKDYDYRYHEIHDYVKNPYPQKACKNETDVVDDVVDSNFQERSPGVVMVLEAEKADAKILKSEKSLKDAIVPALQKQDLSIVTTIGSTNDDGLPTLVVMMEEGYVVARAWPGASYVAYDLHLWSVFPKIQEIKTALLEAVKSQSSSVFRIVAGGMFGVDTWKVDEKSRGP
;
A
#
# COMPACT_ATOMS: atom_id res chain seq x y z
N VAL A 1 -12.64 -32.96 -22.43
CA VAL A 1 -11.44 -32.33 -21.84
C VAL A 1 -11.62 -32.53 -20.35
N ASP A 2 -10.84 -33.42 -19.74
CA ASP A 2 -10.97 -33.71 -18.32
C ASP A 2 -10.35 -32.55 -17.53
N LEU A 3 -11.22 -31.84 -16.82
CA LEU A 3 -10.84 -30.84 -15.83
C LEU A 3 -10.42 -31.60 -14.56
N THR A 4 -9.24 -31.27 -14.02
CA THR A 4 -8.77 -31.87 -12.77
C THR A 4 -9.13 -30.92 -11.64
N ASP A 5 -9.95 -31.41 -10.71
CA ASP A 5 -10.31 -30.70 -9.49
C ASP A 5 -9.18 -30.87 -8.46
N HIS A 6 -8.67 -29.75 -7.97
CA HIS A 6 -7.58 -29.72 -7.01
C HIS A 6 -8.06 -29.56 -5.55
N GLY A 7 -9.37 -29.41 -5.31
CA GLY A 7 -9.97 -29.37 -3.98
C GLY A 7 -9.54 -28.18 -3.12
N ILE A 8 -9.14 -27.07 -3.75
CA ILE A 8 -8.62 -25.88 -3.04
C ILE A 8 -9.70 -24.79 -2.92
N ASP A 9 -10.71 -24.75 -3.80
CA ASP A 9 -11.89 -23.89 -3.67
C ASP A 9 -13.02 -24.45 -4.54
N ASP A 10 -14.13 -24.86 -3.92
CA ASP A 10 -15.20 -25.66 -4.55
C ASP A 10 -15.90 -25.02 -5.77
N GLN A 11 -15.61 -23.76 -6.16
CA GLN A 11 -16.34 -23.12 -7.27
C GLN A 11 -15.56 -22.18 -8.21
N ASN A 12 -14.28 -21.84 -7.99
CA ASN A 12 -13.69 -20.69 -8.71
C ASN A 12 -12.33 -20.89 -9.39
N LEU A 13 -11.73 -22.08 -9.36
CA LEU A 13 -10.43 -22.27 -10.02
C LEU A 13 -10.36 -23.58 -10.81
N PHE A 14 -10.86 -23.55 -12.04
CA PHE A 14 -10.63 -24.61 -13.02
C PHE A 14 -9.40 -24.24 -13.87
N ILE A 15 -8.26 -24.88 -13.60
CA ILE A 15 -7.05 -24.73 -14.42
C ILE A 15 -7.03 -25.86 -15.45
N THR A 16 -7.01 -25.53 -16.74
CA THR A 16 -6.81 -26.53 -17.79
C THR A 16 -5.38 -27.05 -17.76
N PRO A 17 -5.16 -28.38 -17.89
CA PRO A 17 -3.81 -28.94 -17.96
C PRO A 17 -3.04 -28.33 -19.14
N LEU A 18 -1.84 -27.81 -18.87
CA LEU A 18 -0.95 -27.22 -19.86
C LEU A 18 -0.50 -28.31 -20.84
N LYS A 19 -1.13 -28.36 -22.02
CA LYS A 19 -0.84 -29.38 -23.04
C LYS A 19 0.38 -29.06 -23.90
N ASP A 20 0.94 -27.86 -23.80
CA ASP A 20 1.94 -27.40 -24.76
C ASP A 20 3.09 -26.62 -24.10
N TYR A 21 4.30 -27.15 -24.25
CA TYR A 21 5.51 -26.67 -23.58
C TYR A 21 6.04 -25.35 -24.18
N ASP A 22 5.66 -25.02 -25.42
CA ASP A 22 6.14 -23.85 -26.16
C ASP A 22 5.36 -22.55 -25.82
N TYR A 23 4.19 -22.66 -25.20
CA TYR A 23 3.35 -21.51 -24.84
C TYR A 23 3.42 -21.13 -23.36
N ARG A 24 4.36 -21.70 -22.59
CA ARG A 24 4.49 -21.50 -21.13
C ARG A 24 4.67 -20.05 -20.69
N TYR A 25 5.12 -19.17 -21.58
CA TYR A 25 5.27 -17.74 -21.32
C TYR A 25 4.22 -16.87 -22.00
N HIS A 26 3.38 -17.42 -22.88
CA HIS A 26 2.34 -16.64 -23.56
C HIS A 26 1.27 -16.19 -22.57
N GLU A 27 0.89 -17.04 -21.62
CA GLU A 27 -0.14 -16.73 -20.60
C GLU A 27 0.44 -15.92 -19.42
N ILE A 28 1.75 -15.97 -19.18
CA ILE A 28 2.42 -15.12 -18.16
C ILE A 28 2.31 -13.63 -18.53
N HIS A 29 2.11 -13.32 -19.81
CA HIS A 29 1.91 -11.96 -20.30
C HIS A 29 0.43 -11.53 -20.40
N ASP A 30 -0.52 -12.34 -19.94
CA ASP A 30 -1.95 -12.01 -20.03
C ASP A 30 -2.40 -10.88 -19.08
N TYR A 31 -1.54 -10.42 -18.17
CA TYR A 31 -1.74 -9.10 -17.52
C TYR A 31 -1.76 -7.94 -18.54
N VAL A 32 -1.21 -8.12 -19.75
CA VAL A 32 -1.15 -7.09 -20.80
C VAL A 32 -2.25 -7.25 -21.86
N LYS A 33 -2.76 -8.46 -22.07
CA LYS A 33 -3.76 -8.73 -23.11
C LYS A 33 -5.16 -8.80 -22.53
N ASN A 34 -5.70 -7.64 -22.17
CA ASN A 34 -7.14 -7.49 -22.04
C ASN A 34 -7.75 -7.32 -23.45
N PRO A 35 -8.49 -8.31 -24.00
CA PRO A 35 -9.15 -8.18 -25.32
C PRO A 35 -10.26 -7.13 -25.33
N TYR A 36 -10.67 -6.66 -24.14
CA TYR A 36 -11.48 -5.47 -23.93
C TYR A 36 -10.61 -4.41 -23.26
N PRO A 37 -9.84 -3.59 -24.00
CA PRO A 37 -9.22 -2.43 -23.37
C PRO A 37 -10.36 -1.60 -22.77
N GLN A 38 -10.59 -1.71 -21.46
CA GLN A 38 -11.43 -0.74 -20.77
C GLN A 38 -10.76 0.59 -21.09
N LYS A 39 -11.46 1.47 -21.81
CA LYS A 39 -10.98 2.80 -22.19
C LYS A 39 -10.32 3.45 -20.96
N ALA A 40 -9.00 3.35 -20.88
CA ALA A 40 -8.25 3.85 -19.73
C ALA A 40 -8.14 5.38 -19.77
N CYS A 41 -8.44 5.99 -20.91
CA CYS A 41 -8.49 7.43 -21.09
C CYS A 41 -9.95 7.83 -21.35
N LYS A 42 -10.54 8.57 -20.40
CA LYS A 42 -11.78 9.32 -20.64
C LYS A 42 -11.41 10.57 -21.44
N ASN A 43 -12.03 10.79 -22.59
CA ASN A 43 -11.96 12.08 -23.28
C ASN A 43 -12.83 13.10 -22.53
N GLU A 44 -12.53 14.40 -22.64
CA GLU A 44 -13.33 15.47 -21.99
C GLU A 44 -14.82 15.47 -22.39
N THR A 45 -15.16 14.79 -23.48
CA THR A 45 -16.52 14.61 -24.00
C THR A 45 -17.15 13.25 -23.66
N ASP A 46 -16.42 12.34 -23.02
CA ASP A 46 -17.03 11.13 -22.46
C ASP A 46 -17.86 11.58 -21.24
N VAL A 47 -19.16 11.75 -21.48
CA VAL A 47 -20.19 12.03 -20.47
C VAL A 47 -19.94 11.09 -19.29
N VAL A 48 -20.01 11.64 -18.08
CA VAL A 48 -19.84 10.94 -16.81
C VAL A 48 -21.04 9.99 -16.58
N ASP A 49 -21.24 9.02 -17.47
CA ASP A 49 -22.01 7.83 -17.18
C ASP A 49 -21.08 6.93 -16.38
N ASP A 50 -21.13 7.13 -15.06
CA ASP A 50 -20.92 6.12 -14.01
C ASP A 50 -20.66 6.86 -12.69
N VAL A 51 -21.66 7.60 -12.22
CA VAL A 51 -21.95 7.47 -10.79
C VAL A 51 -22.53 6.07 -10.68
N VAL A 52 -21.66 5.07 -10.51
CA VAL A 52 -22.11 3.75 -10.11
C VAL A 52 -22.73 3.92 -8.73
N ASP A 53 -24.04 4.13 -8.72
CA ASP A 53 -24.90 3.99 -7.55
C ASP A 53 -25.04 2.50 -7.20
N SER A 54 -23.93 1.77 -7.23
CA SER A 54 -23.88 0.45 -6.65
C SER A 54 -23.51 0.62 -5.19
N ASN A 55 -24.24 -0.10 -4.36
CA ASN A 55 -23.83 -0.42 -3.00
C ASN A 55 -22.72 -1.48 -2.98
N PHE A 56 -22.14 -1.79 -4.14
CA PHE A 56 -21.20 -2.89 -4.32
C PHE A 56 -19.85 -2.35 -4.78
N GLN A 57 -18.86 -2.44 -3.90
CA GLN A 57 -17.50 -2.08 -4.24
C GLN A 57 -16.94 -3.12 -5.22
N GLU A 58 -16.77 -2.75 -6.49
CA GLU A 58 -16.16 -3.63 -7.51
C GLU A 58 -14.64 -3.69 -7.39
N ARG A 59 -14.02 -2.62 -6.86
CA ARG A 59 -12.58 -2.47 -6.70
C ARG A 59 -12.28 -1.79 -5.38
N SER A 60 -11.19 -2.21 -4.74
CA SER A 60 -10.63 -1.44 -3.62
C SER A 60 -9.35 -0.74 -4.06
N PRO A 61 -9.37 0.60 -4.21
CA PRO A 61 -8.16 1.35 -4.49
C PRO A 61 -7.26 1.39 -3.24
N GLY A 62 -5.97 1.43 -3.47
CA GLY A 62 -4.98 1.70 -2.43
C GLY A 62 -3.81 2.49 -3.00
N VAL A 63 -3.03 3.10 -2.12
CA VAL A 63 -1.83 3.84 -2.46
C VAL A 63 -0.70 3.38 -1.55
N VAL A 64 0.38 2.89 -2.15
CA VAL A 64 1.62 2.57 -1.45
C VAL A 64 2.63 3.69 -1.72
N MET A 65 3.22 4.21 -0.65
CA MET A 65 4.31 5.15 -0.68
C MET A 65 5.52 4.51 -0.02
N VAL A 66 6.59 4.34 -0.81
CA VAL A 66 7.92 4.04 -0.30
C VAL A 66 8.60 5.37 -0.02
N LEU A 67 8.93 5.62 1.24
CA LEU A 67 9.53 6.85 1.71
C LEU A 67 10.85 6.53 2.38
N GLU A 68 11.93 7.12 1.86
CA GLU A 68 13.26 7.00 2.46
C GLU A 68 13.59 8.31 3.16
N ALA A 69 13.91 8.24 4.44
CA ALA A 69 14.28 9.39 5.23
C ALA A 69 15.77 9.31 5.58
N GLU A 70 16.53 10.29 5.11
CA GLU A 70 17.98 10.38 5.26
C GLU A 70 18.37 11.53 6.19
N LYS A 71 19.53 11.39 6.85
CA LYS A 71 20.02 12.34 7.84
C LYS A 71 19.02 12.52 9.00
N ALA A 72 18.33 11.44 9.36
CA ALA A 72 17.44 11.39 10.51
C ALA A 72 18.23 11.35 11.83
N ASP A 73 17.58 11.73 12.94
CA ASP A 73 18.19 11.75 14.27
C ASP A 73 18.46 10.32 14.75
N ALA A 74 19.73 9.90 14.71
CA ALA A 74 20.16 8.56 15.10
C ALA A 74 19.75 8.16 16.54
N LYS A 75 19.46 9.13 17.43
CA LYS A 75 18.96 8.83 18.78
C LYS A 75 17.53 8.30 18.75
N ILE A 76 16.70 8.82 17.84
CA ILE A 76 15.32 8.37 17.63
C ILE A 76 15.32 6.97 17.00
N LEU A 77 16.23 6.74 16.06
CA LEU A 77 16.32 5.47 15.34
C LEU A 77 16.88 4.32 16.18
N LYS A 78 17.50 4.60 17.34
CA LYS A 78 18.34 3.63 18.08
C LYS A 78 17.60 2.39 18.59
N SER A 79 16.30 2.49 18.86
CA SER A 79 15.53 1.40 19.44
C SER A 79 14.11 1.39 18.92
N GLU A 80 13.47 0.23 18.98
CA GLU A 80 12.05 0.08 18.68
C GLU A 80 11.20 1.05 19.51
N LYS A 81 11.49 1.16 20.82
CA LYS A 81 10.76 2.04 21.73
C LYS A 81 10.87 3.51 21.30
N SER A 82 12.07 4.00 21.02
CA SER A 82 12.27 5.39 20.60
C SER A 82 11.62 5.68 19.25
N LEU A 83 11.62 4.70 18.34
CA LEU A 83 10.97 4.80 17.05
C LEU A 83 9.44 4.87 17.21
N LYS A 84 8.87 4.02 18.07
CA LYS A 84 7.44 4.03 18.44
C LYS A 84 7.02 5.34 19.08
N ASP A 85 7.78 5.82 20.07
CA ASP A 85 7.51 7.06 20.80
C ASP A 85 7.56 8.29 19.88
N ALA A 86 8.27 8.22 18.75
CA ALA A 86 8.29 9.27 17.73
C ALA A 86 7.15 9.14 16.71
N ILE A 87 6.96 7.95 16.14
CA ILE A 87 6.05 7.73 14.99
C ILE A 87 4.58 7.70 15.42
N VAL A 88 4.24 6.97 16.48
CA VAL A 88 2.82 6.77 16.85
C VAL A 88 2.12 8.10 17.18
N PRO A 89 2.71 8.99 17.99
CA PRO A 89 2.08 10.30 18.23
C PRO A 89 1.99 11.17 16.97
N ALA A 90 2.93 11.04 16.03
CA ALA A 90 2.88 11.78 14.77
C ALA A 90 1.71 11.33 13.90
N LEU A 91 1.45 10.02 13.82
CA LEU A 91 0.31 9.45 13.09
C LEU A 91 -1.03 9.82 13.76
N GLN A 92 -1.12 9.74 15.09
CA GLN A 92 -2.33 10.12 15.83
C GLN A 92 -2.69 11.60 15.64
N LYS A 93 -1.71 12.50 15.50
CA LYS A 93 -1.95 13.91 15.18
C LYS A 93 -2.55 14.15 13.79
N GLN A 94 -2.49 13.16 12.90
CA GLN A 94 -3.13 13.19 11.59
C GLN A 94 -4.53 12.56 11.60
N ASP A 95 -5.10 12.32 12.80
CA ASP A 95 -6.37 11.64 13.03
C ASP A 95 -6.41 10.22 12.43
N LEU A 96 -5.30 9.49 12.50
CA LEU A 96 -5.24 8.08 12.08
C LEU A 96 -5.57 7.14 13.24
N SER A 97 -6.38 6.14 12.97
CA SER A 97 -6.94 5.24 13.99
C SER A 97 -6.02 4.05 14.19
N ILE A 98 -5.12 4.13 15.18
CA ILE A 98 -4.15 3.06 15.46
C ILE A 98 -4.86 1.82 16.03
N VAL A 99 -4.79 0.71 15.29
CA VAL A 99 -5.34 -0.60 15.69
C VAL A 99 -4.33 -1.36 16.54
N THR A 100 -3.09 -1.47 16.04
CA THR A 100 -2.02 -2.16 16.76
C THR A 100 -0.64 -1.63 16.35
N THR A 101 0.34 -1.86 17.19
CA THR A 101 1.73 -1.52 16.93
C THR A 101 2.61 -2.68 17.35
N ILE A 102 3.32 -3.24 16.37
CA ILE A 102 4.23 -4.36 16.55
C ILE A 102 5.62 -3.83 16.29
N GLY A 103 6.51 -3.97 17.26
CA GLY A 103 7.91 -3.65 17.07
C GLY A 103 8.78 -4.87 17.28
N SER A 104 9.93 -4.86 16.61
CA SER A 104 10.92 -5.91 16.69
C SER A 104 12.31 -5.34 16.45
N THR A 105 13.33 -6.08 16.85
CA THR A 105 14.72 -5.80 16.52
C THR A 105 15.28 -7.04 15.83
N ASN A 106 15.94 -6.88 14.69
CA ASN A 106 16.52 -8.01 13.98
C ASN A 106 17.84 -8.47 14.63
N ASP A 107 18.44 -9.54 14.11
CA ASP A 107 19.70 -10.11 14.63
C ASP A 107 20.87 -9.11 14.61
N ASP A 108 20.83 -8.14 13.69
CA ASP A 108 21.82 -7.05 13.57
C ASP A 108 21.56 -5.88 14.54
N GLY A 109 20.55 -5.98 15.41
CA GLY A 109 20.19 -4.92 16.35
C GLY A 109 19.43 -3.74 15.72
N LEU A 110 18.93 -3.89 14.50
CA LEU A 110 18.21 -2.86 13.76
C LEU A 110 16.71 -2.89 14.10
N PRO A 111 16.13 -1.76 14.56
CA PRO A 111 14.73 -1.74 14.95
C PRO A 111 13.80 -1.62 13.74
N THR A 112 12.71 -2.39 13.81
CA THR A 112 11.60 -2.36 12.87
C THR A 112 10.30 -2.13 13.64
N LEU A 113 9.45 -1.25 13.13
CA LEU A 113 8.14 -0.94 13.69
C LEU A 113 7.06 -1.10 12.61
N VAL A 114 5.99 -1.80 12.93
CA VAL A 114 4.78 -1.92 12.11
C VAL A 114 3.64 -1.29 12.88
N VAL A 115 3.04 -0.25 12.33
CA VAL A 115 1.86 0.42 12.87
C VAL A 115 0.69 0.12 11.95
N MET A 116 -0.26 -0.66 12.46
CA MET A 116 -1.51 -0.97 11.77
C MET A 116 -2.57 0.06 12.17
N MET A 117 -3.28 0.58 11.18
CA MET A 117 -4.29 1.61 11.32
C MET A 117 -5.57 1.15 10.61
N GLU A 118 -6.72 1.74 10.93
CA GLU A 118 -7.96 1.43 10.19
C GLU A 118 -7.87 1.86 8.73
N GLU A 119 -7.04 2.85 8.43
CA GLU A 119 -6.86 3.46 7.11
C GLU A 119 -5.74 2.84 6.27
N GLY A 120 -4.86 2.06 6.90
CA GLY A 120 -3.63 1.59 6.28
C GLY A 120 -2.62 0.99 7.25
N TYR A 121 -1.38 0.92 6.82
CA TYR A 121 -0.26 0.59 7.69
C TYR A 121 0.97 1.45 7.38
N VAL A 122 1.84 1.56 8.38
CA VAL A 122 3.21 2.08 8.24
C VAL A 122 4.19 1.04 8.75
N VAL A 123 5.12 0.63 7.90
CA VAL A 123 6.31 -0.14 8.31
C VAL A 123 7.50 0.81 8.32
N ALA A 124 8.23 0.90 9.42
CA ALA A 124 9.46 1.66 9.56
C ALA A 124 10.62 0.72 9.87
N ARG A 125 11.68 0.75 9.06
CA ARG A 125 12.92 -0.02 9.24
C ARG A 125 14.07 0.96 9.40
N ALA A 126 14.76 0.94 10.55
CA ALA A 126 15.75 1.96 10.86
C ALA A 126 17.19 1.43 10.88
N TRP A 127 18.11 2.23 10.34
CA TRP A 127 19.56 2.02 10.37
C TRP A 127 20.23 3.20 11.08
N PRO A 128 20.38 3.15 12.42
CA PRO A 128 20.91 4.26 13.20
C PRO A 128 22.33 4.66 12.79
N GLY A 129 23.17 3.69 12.44
CA GLY A 129 24.55 3.94 11.99
C GLY A 129 24.64 4.70 10.67
N ALA A 130 23.59 4.66 9.84
CA ALA A 130 23.50 5.40 8.58
C ALA A 130 22.61 6.65 8.68
N SER A 131 22.04 6.94 9.86
CA SER A 131 21.03 8.01 10.03
C SER A 131 19.89 7.90 9.01
N TYR A 132 19.42 6.67 8.77
CA TYR A 132 18.49 6.33 7.70
C TYR A 132 17.30 5.53 8.25
N VAL A 133 16.09 5.81 7.77
CA VAL A 133 14.90 4.98 8.02
C VAL A 133 14.07 4.87 6.74
N ALA A 134 13.73 3.63 6.40
CA ALA A 134 12.85 3.31 5.28
C ALA A 134 11.43 3.11 5.78
N TYR A 135 10.46 3.71 5.08
CA TYR A 135 9.05 3.57 5.35
C TYR A 135 8.32 2.93 4.18
N ASP A 136 7.47 1.95 4.48
CA ASP A 136 6.40 1.52 3.59
C ASP A 136 5.08 2.03 4.18
N LEU A 137 4.48 3.05 3.57
CA LEU A 137 3.18 3.60 3.93
C LEU A 137 2.15 3.09 2.92
N HIS A 138 1.24 2.21 3.33
CA HIS A 138 0.14 1.75 2.49
C HIS A 138 -1.17 2.26 3.05
N LEU A 139 -1.89 3.05 2.27
CA LEU A 139 -3.23 3.52 2.59
C LEU A 139 -4.25 2.83 1.69
N TRP A 140 -5.35 2.37 2.28
CA TRP A 140 -6.55 1.92 1.56
C TRP A 140 -7.73 2.88 1.78
N SER A 141 -7.54 3.94 2.57
CA SER A 141 -8.44 5.09 2.67
C SER A 141 -7.66 6.39 2.87
N VAL A 142 -8.36 7.53 2.92
CA VAL A 142 -7.81 8.86 3.26
C VAL A 142 -6.60 9.29 2.42
N PHE A 143 -6.57 8.94 1.13
CA PHE A 143 -5.45 9.25 0.24
C PHE A 143 -5.04 10.73 0.19
N PRO A 144 -5.96 11.72 0.30
CA PRO A 144 -5.57 13.13 0.35
C PRO A 144 -4.59 13.48 1.47
N LYS A 145 -4.59 12.72 2.58
CA LYS A 145 -3.71 12.94 3.73
C LYS A 145 -2.28 12.41 3.52
N ILE A 146 -1.99 11.70 2.43
CA ILE A 146 -0.70 11.00 2.26
C ILE A 146 0.53 11.94 2.33
N GLN A 147 0.40 13.19 1.86
CA GLN A 147 1.48 14.18 1.95
C GLN A 147 1.66 14.74 3.37
N GLU A 148 0.56 14.91 4.10
CA GLU A 148 0.58 15.33 5.51
C GLU A 148 1.20 14.24 6.38
N ILE A 149 0.83 12.98 6.15
CA ILE A 149 1.39 11.81 6.83
C ILE A 149 2.89 11.68 6.53
N LYS A 150 3.30 11.81 5.25
CA LYS A 150 4.71 11.85 4.86
C LYS A 150 5.48 12.92 5.66
N THR A 151 4.95 14.13 5.71
CA THR A 151 5.58 15.26 6.42
C THR A 151 5.69 14.96 7.91
N ALA A 152 4.63 14.45 8.53
CA ALA A 152 4.61 14.06 9.94
C ALA A 152 5.63 12.96 10.25
N LEU A 153 5.79 11.96 9.37
CA LEU A 153 6.79 10.89 9.53
C LEU A 153 8.22 11.43 9.42
N LEU A 154 8.50 12.33 8.48
CA LEU A 154 9.81 12.96 8.33
C LEU A 154 10.17 13.84 9.54
N GLU A 155 9.21 14.63 10.03
CA GLU A 155 9.38 15.46 11.22
C GLU A 155 9.58 14.61 12.48
N ALA A 156 8.86 13.49 12.62
CA ALA A 156 8.96 12.60 13.76
C ALA A 156 10.39 12.08 13.98
N VAL A 157 11.11 11.79 12.89
CA VAL A 157 12.51 11.34 12.94
C VAL A 157 13.53 12.45 12.68
N LYS A 158 13.06 13.70 12.54
CA LYS A 158 13.88 14.88 12.23
C LYS A 158 14.77 14.68 11.00
N SER A 159 14.20 14.10 9.94
CA SER A 159 14.90 13.92 8.68
C SER A 159 15.23 15.27 8.03
N GLN A 160 16.36 15.34 7.32
CA GLN A 160 16.75 16.55 6.57
C GLN A 160 16.73 16.33 5.05
N SER A 161 16.74 15.08 4.61
CA SER A 161 16.62 14.67 3.22
C SER A 161 15.63 13.52 3.13
N SER A 162 14.95 13.40 1.99
CA SER A 162 14.05 12.27 1.76
C SER A 162 13.88 11.99 0.28
N SER A 163 13.76 10.71 -0.07
CA SER A 163 13.29 10.26 -1.38
C SER A 163 11.89 9.65 -1.24
N VAL A 164 11.07 9.73 -2.28
CA VAL A 164 9.70 9.17 -2.24
C VAL A 164 9.34 8.54 -3.57
N PHE A 165 8.69 7.39 -3.52
CA PHE A 165 8.08 6.72 -4.66
C PHE A 165 6.64 6.34 -4.32
N ARG A 166 5.71 6.66 -5.22
CA ARG A 166 4.27 6.42 -5.02
C ARG A 166 3.75 5.45 -6.07
N ILE A 167 3.02 4.44 -5.61
CA ILE A 167 2.47 3.35 -6.41
C ILE A 167 0.97 3.29 -6.16
N VAL A 168 0.18 3.28 -7.23
CA VAL A 168 -1.25 2.94 -7.13
C VAL A 168 -1.35 1.42 -7.00
N ALA A 169 -1.96 0.96 -5.92
CA ALA A 169 -2.06 -0.45 -5.54
C ALA A 169 -3.53 -0.84 -5.28
N GLY A 170 -3.75 -2.11 -4.95
CA GLY A 170 -5.02 -2.55 -4.35
C GLY A 170 -5.12 -2.11 -2.89
N GLY A 171 -6.34 -1.91 -2.41
CA GLY A 171 -6.67 -1.63 -1.01
C GLY A 171 -7.51 -2.73 -0.36
N MET A 172 -8.22 -2.36 0.70
CA MET A 172 -9.12 -3.23 1.45
C MET A 172 -10.59 -3.01 1.05
N PHE A 173 -11.35 -4.09 0.85
CA PHE A 173 -12.79 -3.98 0.62
C PHE A 173 -13.55 -3.64 1.91
N GLY A 174 -14.72 -3.02 1.78
CA GLY A 174 -15.59 -2.70 2.92
C GLY A 174 -15.21 -1.42 3.68
N VAL A 175 -14.36 -0.58 3.10
CA VAL A 175 -13.99 0.73 3.66
C VAL A 175 -15.09 1.75 3.33
N ASP A 176 -15.73 2.36 4.33
CA ASP A 176 -16.87 3.26 4.12
C ASP A 176 -16.58 4.48 3.23
N THR A 177 -15.32 4.92 3.18
CA THR A 177 -14.87 6.10 2.41
C THR A 177 -14.49 5.79 0.96
N TRP A 178 -14.62 4.54 0.50
CA TRP A 178 -14.11 4.07 -0.81
C TRP A 178 -14.54 4.93 -2.01
N LYS A 179 -15.78 5.44 -2.00
CA LYS A 179 -16.32 6.29 -3.08
C LYS A 179 -15.59 7.63 -3.22
N VAL A 180 -15.10 8.17 -2.10
CA VAL A 180 -14.32 9.42 -2.05
C VAL A 180 -12.88 9.13 -2.44
N ASP A 181 -12.33 8.05 -1.89
CA ASP A 181 -10.95 7.63 -2.10
C ASP A 181 -10.67 7.28 -3.57
N GLU A 182 -11.62 6.63 -4.26
CA GLU A 182 -11.48 6.30 -5.69
C GLU A 182 -11.26 7.54 -6.56
N LYS A 183 -11.88 8.68 -6.23
CA LYS A 183 -11.73 9.94 -6.98
C LYS A 183 -10.33 10.54 -6.81
N SER A 184 -9.61 10.17 -5.75
CA SER A 184 -8.30 10.72 -5.39
C SER A 184 -7.14 9.74 -5.56
N ARG A 185 -7.39 8.56 -6.16
CA ARG A 185 -6.35 7.53 -6.39
C ARG A 185 -5.28 7.93 -7.42
N GLY A 186 -5.56 8.94 -8.26
CA GLY A 186 -4.73 9.33 -9.41
C GLY A 186 -3.26 9.58 -9.03
N PRO A 187 -2.33 9.51 -10.00
CA PRO A 187 -0.87 9.60 -9.77
C PRO A 187 -0.39 10.87 -9.07
#